data_AF-A0AA95E7S7-F1
#
_entry.id   AF-A0AA95E7S7-F1
#
_cell.length_a   1.000
_cell.length_b   1.000
_cell.length_c   1.000
_cell.angle_alpha   90.00
_cell.angle_beta   90.00
_cell.angle_gamma   90.00
#
_symmetry.space_group_name_H-M   'P 1'
#
loop_
_entity.id
_entity.type
_entity.pdbx_description
1 polymer ?
#
loop_
_entity_poly.entity_id
_entity_poly.type
_entity_poly.pdbx_seq_one_letter_code
_entity_poly.pdbx_strand_id
1 'polypeptide(L)' 'MATNKPKRKTYSDEFKEFLVQEAPSLGRSIASIARDNGINQNLLHNWKREHKGKQSRMNTLFFYDLK' A
#
# COMPACT_ATOMS: atom_id res chain seq x y z
N MET A 1 0.71 -5.94 35.19
CA MET A 1 -0.42 -5.53 34.32
C MET A 1 -0.01 -5.75 32.86
N ALA A 2 -0.45 -6.85 32.25
CA ALA A 2 -0.09 -7.14 30.86
C ALA A 2 -0.92 -6.25 29.93
N THR A 3 -0.27 -5.27 29.29
CA THR A 3 -0.93 -4.43 28.29
C THR A 3 -1.14 -5.28 27.04
N ASN A 4 -2.37 -5.76 26.83
CA ASN A 4 -2.78 -6.47 25.63
C ASN A 4 -2.84 -5.46 24.47
N LYS A 5 -1.66 -5.02 24.00
CA LYS A 5 -1.55 -4.18 22.81
C LYS A 5 -2.03 -5.02 21.63
N PRO A 6 -3.03 -4.55 20.86
CA PRO A 6 -3.49 -5.29 19.69
C PRO A 6 -2.28 -5.54 18.79
N LYS A 7 -1.95 -6.83 18.57
CA LYS A 7 -0.92 -7.23 17.62
C LYS A 7 -1.28 -6.59 16.28
N ARG A 8 -0.41 -5.69 15.80
CA ARG A 8 -0.58 -5.07 14.48
C ARG A 8 -0.65 -6.21 13.47
N LYS A 9 -1.74 -6.29 12.70
CA LYS A 9 -1.84 -7.23 11.58
C LYS A 9 -0.70 -6.90 10.61
N THR A 10 0.21 -7.84 10.43
CA THR A 10 1.26 -7.72 9.42
C THR A 10 0.69 -8.23 8.10
N TYR A 11 0.69 -7.40 7.08
CA TYR A 11 0.29 -7.77 5.73
C TYR A 11 1.55 -8.02 4.90
N SER A 12 1.55 -9.09 4.08
CA SER A 12 2.64 -9.37 3.14
C SER A 12 2.76 -8.26 2.11
N ASP A 13 3.95 -8.08 1.55
CA ASP A 13 4.18 -7.04 0.55
C ASP A 13 3.43 -7.33 -0.75
N GLU A 14 3.32 -8.61 -1.16
CA GLU A 14 2.48 -9.05 -2.28
C GLU A 14 1.02 -8.61 -2.14
N PHE A 15 0.45 -8.75 -0.93
CA PHE A 15 -0.93 -8.34 -0.67
C PHE A 15 -1.11 -6.82 -0.74
N LYS A 16 -0.11 -6.04 -0.28
CA LYS A 16 -0.13 -4.58 -0.41
C LYS A 16 -0.06 -4.16 -1.87
N GLU A 17 0.81 -4.78 -2.65
CA GLU A 17 1.00 -4.48 -4.07
C GLU A 17 -0.26 -4.80 -4.87
N PHE A 18 -0.85 -5.98 -4.66
CA PHE A 18 -2.12 -6.38 -5.27
C PHE A 18 -3.19 -5.30 -5.06
N LEU A 19 -3.42 -4.88 -3.80
CA LEU A 19 -4.44 -3.89 -3.49
C LEU A 19 -4.13 -2.49 -4.04
N VAL A 20 -2.86 -2.09 -4.05
CA VAL A 20 -2.43 -0.79 -4.59
C VAL A 20 -2.60 -0.73 -6.11
N GLN A 21 -2.42 -1.86 -6.81
CA GLN A 21 -2.65 -2.00 -8.25
C GLN A 21 -4.14 -2.14 -8.60
N GLU A 22 -4.91 -2.84 -7.77
CA GLU A 22 -6.35 -3.03 -7.95
C GLU A 22 -7.14 -1.72 -7.78
N ALA A 23 -6.72 -0.88 -6.82
CA ALA A 23 -7.36 0.40 -6.51
C ALA A 23 -7.56 1.36 -7.71
N PRO A 24 -6.56 1.60 -8.58
CA PRO A 24 -6.74 2.37 -9.80
C PRO A 24 -7.43 1.58 -10.93
N SER A 25 -7.33 0.24 -10.95
CA SER A 25 -7.82 -0.59 -12.07
C SER A 25 -9.34 -0.72 -12.11
N LEU A 26 -9.99 -0.89 -10.96
CA LEU A 26 -11.41 -1.28 -10.93
C LEU A 26 -12.43 -0.14 -11.07
N GLY A 27 -12.00 1.14 -11.10
CA GLY A 27 -12.92 2.29 -11.03
C GLY A 27 -13.78 2.33 -9.75
N ARG A 28 -13.50 1.43 -8.79
CA ARG A 28 -14.16 1.34 -7.47
C ARG A 28 -13.43 2.24 -6.48
N SER A 29 -14.16 2.76 -5.50
CA SER A 29 -13.54 3.57 -4.45
C SER A 29 -12.59 2.73 -3.58
N ILE A 30 -11.49 3.35 -3.15
CA ILE A 30 -10.51 2.76 -2.22
C ILE A 30 -11.20 2.21 -0.96
N ALA A 31 -12.23 2.91 -0.49
CA ALA A 31 -13.06 2.50 0.64
C ALA A 31 -13.78 1.16 0.39
N SER A 32 -14.32 0.96 -0.82
CA SER A 32 -15.01 -0.28 -1.18
C SER A 32 -14.05 -1.47 -1.21
N ILE A 33 -12.87 -1.29 -1.83
CA ILE A 33 -11.84 -2.34 -1.92
C ILE A 33 -11.32 -2.70 -0.52
N ALA A 34 -11.08 -1.69 0.33
CA ALA A 34 -10.65 -1.90 1.70
C ALA A 34 -11.68 -2.70 2.52
N ARG A 35 -12.96 -2.36 2.38
CA ARG A 35 -14.06 -3.08 3.05
C ARG A 35 -14.15 -4.53 2.59
N ASP A 36 -14.09 -4.77 1.29
CA ASP A 36 -14.15 -6.10 0.68
C ASP A 36 -13.01 -7.01 1.16
N ASN A 37 -11.81 -6.43 1.29
CA ASN A 37 -10.60 -7.13 1.76
C ASN A 37 -10.44 -7.13 3.30
N GLY A 38 -11.40 -6.58 4.05
CA GLY A 38 -11.36 -6.54 5.52
C GLY A 38 -10.20 -5.70 6.09
N ILE A 39 -9.74 -4.67 5.37
CA ILE A 39 -8.68 -3.76 5.79
C ILE A 39 -9.18 -2.33 5.99
N ASN A 40 -8.39 -1.50 6.66
CA ASN A 40 -8.69 -0.08 6.82
C ASN A 40 -8.34 0.68 5.53
N GLN A 41 -9.26 1.50 5.01
CA GLN A 41 -9.02 2.34 3.82
C GLN A 41 -7.81 3.28 3.99
N ASN A 42 -7.55 3.78 5.20
CA ASN A 42 -6.40 4.65 5.47
C ASN A 42 -5.09 3.88 5.29
N LEU A 43 -5.09 2.58 5.59
CA LEU A 43 -3.92 1.72 5.40
C LEU A 43 -3.61 1.58 3.89
N LEU A 44 -4.65 1.38 3.07
CA LEU A 44 -4.50 1.33 1.61
C LEU A 44 -4.05 2.68 1.03
N HIS A 45 -4.53 3.81 1.56
CA HIS A 45 -4.03 5.14 1.21
C HIS A 45 -2.54 5.33 1.54
N ASN A 46 -2.10 4.85 2.72
CA ASN A 46 -0.69 4.92 3.12
C ASN A 46 0.18 4.07 2.20
N TRP A 47 -0.21 2.82 1.92
CA TRP A 47 0.52 1.94 1.01
C TRP A 47 0.63 2.50 -0.40
N LYS A 48 -0.44 3.12 -0.92
CA LYS A 48 -0.41 3.80 -2.22
C LYS A 48 0.61 4.96 -2.24
N ARG A 49 0.70 5.72 -1.15
CA ARG A 49 1.69 6.81 -1.03
C ARG A 49 3.12 6.25 -0.93
N GLU A 50 3.34 5.22 -0.13
CA GLU A 50 4.63 4.53 -0.02
C GLU A 50 5.09 3.95 -1.36
N HIS A 51 4.18 3.34 -2.12
CA HIS A 51 4.47 2.80 -3.45
C HIS A 51 4.84 3.91 -4.45
N LYS A 52 4.13 5.05 -4.42
CA LYS A 52 4.49 6.22 -5.25
C LYS A 52 5.84 6.82 -4.88
N GLY A 53 6.16 6.91 -3.59
CA GLY A 53 7.47 7.40 -3.11
C GLY A 53 8.63 6.45 -3.46
N LYS A 54 8.38 5.14 -3.45
CA LYS A 54 9.34 4.13 -3.94
C LYS A 54 9.53 4.23 -5.46
N GLN A 55 8.46 4.39 -6.23
CA GLN A 55 8.52 4.57 -7.69
C GLN A 55 9.31 5.84 -8.05
N SER A 56 9.09 6.95 -7.35
CA SER A 56 9.83 8.19 -7.64
C SER A 56 11.32 8.02 -7.32
N ARG A 57 11.67 7.37 -6.20
CA ARG A 57 13.07 7.13 -5.85
C ARG A 57 13.77 6.20 -6.85
N MET A 58 13.09 5.15 -7.30
CA MET A 58 13.63 4.27 -8.33
C MET A 58 13.77 5.00 -9.67
N ASN A 59 12.77 5.77 -10.10
CA ASN A 59 12.81 6.51 -11.36
C ASN A 59 13.96 7.53 -11.39
N THR A 60 14.26 8.16 -10.25
CA THR A 60 15.39 9.07 -10.11
C THR A 60 16.73 8.34 -10.15
N LEU A 61 16.88 7.23 -9.40
CA LEU A 61 18.14 6.48 -9.36
C LEU A 61 18.47 5.80 -10.70
N PHE A 62 17.48 5.20 -11.37
CA PHE A 62 17.68 4.61 -12.70
C PHE A 62 18.07 5.65 -13.76
N PHE A 63 17.60 6.89 -13.63
CA PHE A 63 17.92 7.95 -14.59
C PHE A 63 19.33 8.54 -14.38
N TYR A 64 19.86 8.50 -13.15
CA TYR A 64 21.21 8.99 -12.84
C TYR A 64 22.31 7.93 -13.03
N ASP A 65 21.99 6.64 -12.93
CA ASP A 65 22.95 5.53 -13.07
C ASP A 65 23.29 5.20 -14.55
N LEU A 66 22.48 5.69 -15.50
CA LEU A 66 22.62 5.43 -16.95
C LEU A 66 23.42 6.50 -17.72
N LYS A 67 24.22 7.34 -17.06
CA LYS A 67 24.98 8.45 -17.66
C LYS A 67 26.47 8.31 -17.39
#